data_AF-A0A518DD93-F1
#
_entry.id   AF-A0A518DD93-F1
#
_cell.length_a   1.000
_cell.length_b   1.000
_cell.length_c   1.000
_cell.angle_alpha   90.00
_cell.angle_beta   90.00
_cell.angle_gamma   90.00
#
_symmetry.space_group_name_H-M   'P 1'
#
loop_
_entity.id
_entity.type
_entity.pdbx_description
1 polymer ?
#
loop_
_entity_poly.entity_id
_entity_poly.type
_entity_poly.pdbx_seq_one_letter_code
_entity_poly.pdbx_strand_id
1 'polypeptide(L)' 'MQCPHCTSTDVHPSRRHDSLVFRLLLVARMRCHACQRKFFALAWRRAA' A
#
# COMPACT_ATOMS: atom_id res chain seq x y z
N MET A 1 2.90 2.62 8.01
CA MET A 1 1.57 2.05 7.70
C MET A 1 1.54 0.62 8.20
N GLN A 2 0.44 0.17 8.79
CA GLN A 2 0.26 -1.22 9.23
C GLN A 2 -0.61 -1.98 8.24
N CYS A 3 -0.36 -3.28 8.09
CA CYS A 3 -1.18 -4.17 7.29
C CYS A 3 -2.55 -4.36 7.98
N PRO A 4 -3.69 -4.14 7.29
CA PRO A 4 -5.01 -4.32 7.89
C PRO A 4 -5.34 -5.78 8.25
N HIS A 5 -4.55 -6.75 7.76
CA HIS A 5 -4.79 -8.17 8.01
C HIS A 5 -3.95 -8.77 9.13
N CYS A 6 -2.71 -8.33 9.29
CA CYS A 6 -1.77 -8.94 10.23
C CYS A 6 -1.07 -7.91 11.11
N THR A 7 -1.48 -6.63 11.03
CA THR A 7 -0.95 -5.46 11.74
C THR A 7 0.56 -5.20 11.58
N SER A 8 1.28 -6.06 10.84
CA SER A 8 2.70 -5.89 10.54
C SER A 8 2.97 -4.56 9.82
N THR A 9 4.10 -3.95 10.17
CA THR A 9 4.63 -2.72 9.56
C THR A 9 5.45 -2.99 8.31
N ASP A 10 5.73 -4.27 8.01
CA ASP A 10 6.48 -4.72 6.84
C ASP A 10 5.61 -4.65 5.57
N VAL A 11 5.28 -3.42 5.17
CA VAL A 11 4.39 -3.11 4.06
C VAL A 11 5.10 -2.20 3.07
N HIS A 12 5.21 -2.66 1.82
CA HIS A 12 5.91 -1.94 0.76
C HIS A 12 5.01 -1.69 -0.46
N PRO A 13 5.20 -0.57 -1.17
CA PRO A 13 4.49 -0.29 -2.41
C PRO A 13 4.90 -1.27 -3.52
N SER A 14 3.92 -1.81 -4.22
CA SER A 14 4.11 -2.70 -5.36
C SER A 14 4.44 -1.88 -6.62
N ARG A 15 5.72 -1.75 -6.96
CA ARG A 15 6.23 -0.97 -8.11
C ARG A 15 5.70 -1.36 -9.50
N ARG A 16 5.06 -2.52 -9.64
CA ARG A 16 4.65 -3.07 -10.95
C ARG A 16 3.32 -2.53 -11.51
N HIS A 17 2.61 -1.64 -10.81
CA HIS A 17 1.32 -1.11 -11.25
C HIS A 17 1.20 0.39 -10.99
N ASP A 18 2.01 1.17 -11.70
CA ASP A 18 1.93 2.63 -11.71
C ASP A 18 0.99 3.07 -12.85
N SER A 19 -0.32 2.83 -12.65
CA SER A 19 -1.33 3.34 -13.57
C SER A 19 -1.64 4.79 -13.23
N LEU A 20 -1.77 5.65 -14.25
CA LEU A 20 -2.18 7.05 -14.11
C LEU A 20 -3.47 7.19 -13.30
N VAL A 21 -4.38 6.22 -13.39
CA VAL A 21 -5.63 6.17 -12.62
C VAL A 21 -5.37 6.09 -11.12
N PHE A 22 -4.39 5.29 -10.68
CA PHE A 22 -4.05 5.16 -9.26
C PHE A 22 -3.39 6.44 -8.73
N ARG A 23 -2.60 7.12 -9.57
CA ARG A 23 -2.05 8.46 -9.24
C ARG A 23 -3.15 9.51 -9.11
N LEU A 24 -4.13 9.52 -10.02
CA LEU A 24 -5.28 10.44 -9.97
C LEU A 24 -6.13 10.24 -8.71
N LEU A 25 -6.34 8.99 -8.32
CA LEU A 25 -7.08 8.63 -7.11
C LEU A 25 -6.23 8.70 -5.84
N LEU A 26 -4.97 9.15 -5.92
CA LEU A 26 -4.02 9.21 -4.82
C LEU A 26 -3.91 7.90 -4.03
N VAL A 27 -4.05 6.75 -4.70
CA VAL A 27 -3.93 5.42 -4.10
C VAL A 27 -2.68 4.71 -4.62
N ALA A 28 -1.98 4.04 -3.72
CA ALA A 28 -0.88 3.15 -4.02
C ALA A 28 -1.29 1.71 -3.70
N ARG A 29 -0.92 0.78 -4.59
CA ARG A 29 -1.04 -0.64 -4.31
C ARG A 29 0.08 -1.06 -3.36
N MET A 30 -0.27 -1.46 -2.16
CA MET A 30 0.63 -1.92 -1.11
C MET A 30 0.65 -3.45 -1.04
N ARG A 31 1.78 -4.01 -0.61
CA ARG A 31 1.95 -5.43 -0.31
C ARG A 31 2.56 -5.56 1.08
N CYS A 32 1.93 -6.35 1.92
CA CYS A 32 2.54 -6.79 3.18
C CYS A 32 3.49 -7.95 2.89
N HIS A 33 4.73 -7.88 3.40
CA HIS A 33 5.72 -8.95 3.26
C HIS A 33 5.59 -10.01 4.35
N ALA A 34 4.98 -9.68 5.50
CA ALA A 34 4.68 -10.67 6.54
C ALA A 34 3.57 -11.64 6.13
N CYS A 35 2.43 -11.15 5.62
CA CYS A 35 1.29 -12.01 5.23
C CYS A 35 1.08 -12.13 3.73
N GLN A 36 1.96 -11.53 2.91
CA GLN A 36 1.93 -11.56 1.44
C GLN A 36 0.66 -10.98 0.78
N ARG A 37 -0.29 -10.45 1.55
CA ARG A 37 -1.51 -9.83 1.02
C ARG A 37 -1.23 -8.47 0.38
N LYS A 38 -1.98 -8.19 -0.69
CA LYS A 38 -1.96 -6.93 -1.42
C LYS A 38 -3.25 -6.15 -1.12
N PHE A 39 -3.13 -4.85 -0.92
CA PHE A 39 -4.27 -3.96 -0.67
C PHE A 39 -3.98 -2.56 -1.24
N PHE A 40 -5.00 -1.71 -1.35
CA PHE A 40 -4.84 -0.32 -1.77
C PHE A 40 -4.85 0.59 -0.56
N ALA A 41 -3.91 1.54 -0.52
CA ALA A 41 -3.83 2.54 0.54
C ALA A 41 -3.58 3.92 -0.10
N LEU A 42 -4.05 4.99 0.54
CA LEU A 42 -3.78 6.34 0.07
C LEU A 42 -2.27 6.62 0.12
N ALA A 43 -1.72 7.12 -0.98
CA ALA A 43 -0.30 7.44 -1.14
C ALA A 43 0.17 8.56 -0.18
N TRP A 44 -0.77 9.32 0.40
CA TRP A 44 -0.51 10.49 1.25
C TRP A 44 -0.77 10.33 2.74
N ARG A 45 -0.92 9.10 3.26
CA ARG A 45 -0.82 8.93 4.72
C ARG A 45 0.64 9.03 5.16
N ARG A 46 1.12 10.27 5.34
CA ARG A 46 2.15 10.56 6.34
C ARG A 46 1.64 9.98 7.66
N ALA A 47 2.41 9.06 8.23
CA ALA A 47 2.17 8.64 9.60
C ALA A 47 2.31 9.89 10.49
N ALA A 48 1.22 10.28 11.13
CA ALA A 48 1.27 11.13 12.32
C ALA A 48 1.63 10.23 13.50
#